data_AF-K1PJZ2-F1
#
_entry.id   AF-K1PJZ2-F1
#
_cell.length_a   1.000
_cell.length_b   1.000
_cell.length_c   1.000
_cell.angle_alpha   90.00
_cell.angle_beta   90.00
_cell.angle_gamma   90.00
#
_symmetry.space_group_name_H-M   'P 1'
#
loop_
_entity.id
_entity.type
_entity.pdbx_description
1 polymer ?
#
loop_
_entity_poly.entity_id
_entity_poly.type
_entity_poly.pdbx_seq_one_letter_code
_entity_poly.pdbx_strand_id
1 'polypeptide(L)'
;MCVLFSLTSVTTAVEWPFGTYTLLKPKSGCPRDWRESWRLQDTEDSRTANSITPGYHLEGTFGRTMKVYFCTKDPSTGMNEDLWPAGNYCIFQHGLSCPEEFLPGTVHWDDEDSHNKNSYGGVLPTGSYGRNTDINYCCRDDGSYTKAILLPTSQPFYLLKFSSPCQLVKGMYVTEETVHFDDEDSNNKNSASGKHPMGTGKVPDQNFMNCYYSPL
;
A
#
# COMPACT_ATOMS: atom_id res chain seq x y z
N MET A 1 -44.96 -19.54 -31.88
CA MET A 1 -44.13 -18.40 -31.45
C MET A 1 -43.16 -18.92 -30.40
N CYS A 2 -41.88 -19.09 -30.75
CA CYS A 2 -40.83 -19.43 -29.79
C CYS A 2 -40.29 -18.13 -29.22
N VAL A 3 -40.51 -17.89 -27.93
CA VAL A 3 -39.89 -16.77 -27.22
C VAL A 3 -38.52 -17.24 -26.75
N LEU A 4 -37.47 -16.77 -27.42
CA LEU A 4 -36.09 -16.95 -26.98
C LEU A 4 -35.83 -15.99 -25.81
N PHE A 5 -35.71 -16.52 -24.61
CA PHE A 5 -35.17 -15.77 -23.48
C PHE A 5 -33.64 -15.73 -23.61
N SER A 6 -33.09 -14.59 -24.04
CA SER A 6 -31.67 -14.30 -23.90
C SER A 6 -31.34 -14.13 -22.41
N LEU A 7 -30.66 -15.11 -21.83
CA LEU A 7 -29.99 -14.97 -20.55
C LEU A 7 -28.78 -14.06 -20.75
N THR A 8 -28.94 -12.75 -20.51
CA THR A 8 -27.80 -11.85 -20.33
C THR A 8 -27.12 -12.22 -19.03
N SER A 9 -25.93 -12.81 -19.12
CA SER A 9 -25.04 -12.97 -17.97
C SER A 9 -24.66 -11.59 -17.46
N VAL A 10 -25.25 -11.17 -16.34
CA VAL A 10 -24.81 -9.98 -15.62
C VAL A 10 -23.58 -10.42 -14.83
N THR A 11 -22.39 -10.21 -15.40
CA THR A 11 -21.15 -10.31 -14.64
C THR A 11 -21.12 -9.13 -13.68
N THR A 12 -21.47 -9.36 -12.41
CA THR A 12 -21.31 -8.36 -11.36
C THR A 12 -19.83 -8.04 -11.23
N ALA A 13 -19.48 -6.75 -11.33
CA ALA A 13 -18.11 -6.31 -11.10
C ALA A 13 -17.71 -6.67 -9.67
N VAL A 14 -16.50 -7.24 -9.49
CA VAL A 14 -15.94 -7.46 -8.16
C VAL A 14 -15.77 -6.08 -7.50
N GLU A 15 -16.38 -5.89 -6.33
CA GLU A 15 -16.23 -4.68 -5.53
C GLU A 15 -15.05 -4.81 -4.57
N TRP A 16 -14.56 -3.67 -4.08
CA TRP A 16 -13.50 -3.63 -3.08
C TRP A 16 -13.97 -4.25 -1.75
N PRO A 17 -13.13 -5.06 -1.06
CA PRO A 17 -13.53 -5.69 0.20
C PRO A 17 -14.02 -4.71 1.26
N PHE A 18 -14.83 -5.23 2.17
CA PHE A 18 -15.39 -4.50 3.31
C PHE A 18 -14.29 -3.93 4.22
N GLY A 19 -14.64 -2.84 4.90
CA GLY A 19 -13.79 -2.18 5.91
C GLY A 19 -13.11 -0.90 5.43
N THR A 20 -12.37 -0.30 6.36
CA THR A 20 -11.55 0.90 6.16
C THR A 20 -10.09 0.50 6.03
N TYR A 21 -9.42 0.92 4.96
CA TYR A 21 -8.01 0.64 4.75
C TYR A 21 -7.41 1.63 3.76
N THR A 22 -6.08 1.65 3.70
CA THR A 22 -5.34 2.55 2.82
C THR A 22 -4.41 1.77 1.92
N LEU A 23 -4.35 2.16 0.65
CA LEU A 23 -3.43 1.65 -0.37
C LEU A 23 -2.55 2.79 -0.89
N LEU A 24 -1.43 2.45 -1.54
CA LEU A 24 -0.67 3.44 -2.31
C LEU A 24 -1.50 3.92 -3.51
N LYS A 25 -1.32 5.19 -3.86
CA LYS A 25 -1.96 5.80 -5.03
C LYS A 25 -1.14 5.56 -6.29
N PRO A 26 -1.69 4.91 -7.33
CA PRO A 26 -1.09 4.94 -8.65
C PRO A 26 -1.24 6.31 -9.32
N LYS A 27 -0.37 6.60 -10.28
CA LYS A 27 -0.47 7.77 -11.19
C LYS A 27 -1.80 7.85 -11.94
N SER A 28 -2.48 6.71 -12.13
CA SER A 28 -3.82 6.66 -12.73
C SER A 28 -4.94 7.21 -11.82
N GLY A 29 -4.65 7.48 -10.55
CA GLY A 29 -5.60 7.98 -9.56
C GLY A 29 -6.15 6.90 -8.62
N CYS A 30 -6.96 7.35 -7.65
CA CYS A 30 -7.63 6.47 -6.72
C CYS A 30 -8.94 5.90 -7.30
N PRO A 31 -9.40 4.73 -6.82
CA PRO A 31 -10.74 4.25 -7.11
C PRO A 31 -11.79 5.32 -6.78
N ARG A 32 -12.92 5.27 -7.48
CA ARG A 32 -14.01 6.23 -7.32
C ARG A 32 -14.46 6.27 -5.85
N ASP A 33 -14.71 7.49 -5.35
CA ASP A 33 -15.20 7.78 -4.01
C ASP A 33 -14.21 7.49 -2.86
N TRP A 34 -12.95 7.14 -3.19
CA TRP A 34 -11.88 7.03 -2.20
C TRP A 34 -11.24 8.39 -1.92
N ARG A 35 -10.75 8.57 -0.69
CA ARG A 35 -10.09 9.80 -0.27
C ARG A 35 -8.60 9.74 -0.60
N GLU A 36 -8.07 10.86 -1.06
CA GLU A 36 -6.63 11.00 -1.32
C GLU A 36 -5.93 11.63 -0.12
N SER A 37 -4.69 11.22 0.10
CA SER A 37 -3.77 11.82 1.05
C SER A 37 -2.33 11.72 0.59
N TRP A 38 -1.43 12.41 1.27
CA TRP A 38 0.00 12.38 0.95
C TRP A 38 0.86 12.59 2.18
N ARG A 39 2.05 12.00 2.14
CA ARG A 39 3.14 12.19 3.10
C ARG A 39 4.38 12.66 2.36
N LEU A 40 4.98 13.73 2.84
CA LEU A 40 6.34 14.15 2.54
C LEU A 40 7.23 13.76 3.73
N GLN A 41 8.26 12.99 3.43
CA GLN A 41 9.27 12.53 4.36
C GLN A 41 10.62 13.15 3.97
N ASP A 42 11.22 13.85 4.90
CA ASP A 42 12.59 14.36 4.83
C ASP A 42 13.48 13.28 5.45
N THR A 43 14.18 12.52 4.61
CA THR A 43 14.80 11.26 5.06
C THR A 43 16.23 11.47 5.57
N GLU A 44 17.07 12.15 4.79
CA GLU A 44 18.43 12.57 5.16
C GLU A 44 18.79 13.81 4.32
N ASP A 45 19.68 14.69 4.77
CA ASP A 45 20.07 15.89 4.03
C ASP A 45 21.48 15.79 3.41
N SER A 46 22.29 14.83 3.86
CA SER A 46 23.64 14.58 3.38
C SER A 46 23.78 13.21 2.71
N ARG A 47 24.15 13.19 1.42
CA ARG A 47 24.38 11.96 0.62
C ARG A 47 23.16 11.04 0.39
N THR A 48 21.93 11.55 0.51
CA THR A 48 20.69 10.80 0.18
C THR A 48 20.80 9.93 -1.06
N ALA A 49 20.52 8.64 -0.90
CA ALA A 49 20.48 7.66 -1.98
C ALA A 49 19.05 7.26 -2.41
N ASN A 50 18.04 8.07 -2.09
CA ASN A 50 16.63 7.79 -2.44
C ASN A 50 16.47 7.49 -3.94
N SER A 51 15.82 6.38 -4.26
CA SER A 51 15.58 5.95 -5.63
C SER A 51 14.32 5.12 -5.75
N ILE A 52 13.83 4.98 -6.98
CA ILE A 52 12.67 4.15 -7.28
C ILE A 52 12.90 3.41 -8.60
N THR A 53 12.27 2.26 -8.74
CA THR A 53 12.31 1.45 -9.97
C THR A 53 12.01 2.31 -11.22
N PRO A 54 12.87 2.27 -12.27
CA PRO A 54 12.63 3.05 -13.48
C PRO A 54 11.28 2.70 -14.14
N GLY A 55 10.54 3.72 -14.57
CA GLY A 55 9.21 3.51 -15.17
C GLY A 55 8.10 3.22 -14.16
N TYR A 56 8.32 3.48 -12.87
CA TYR A 56 7.32 3.28 -11.81
C TYR A 56 5.97 3.96 -12.09
N HIS A 57 4.92 3.38 -11.52
CA HIS A 57 3.54 3.85 -11.63
C HIS A 57 3.04 4.49 -10.34
N LEU A 58 3.86 4.52 -9.28
CA LEU A 58 3.51 5.09 -7.99
C LEU A 58 3.42 6.62 -8.07
N GLU A 59 2.36 7.20 -7.53
CA GLU A 59 2.23 8.66 -7.45
C GLU A 59 3.12 9.19 -6.32
N GLY A 60 4.09 10.02 -6.68
CA GLY A 60 5.08 10.52 -5.73
C GLY A 60 6.30 11.17 -6.36
N THR A 61 7.19 11.64 -5.50
CA THR A 61 8.52 12.16 -5.86
C THR A 61 9.58 11.52 -4.98
N PHE A 62 10.61 10.96 -5.61
CA PHE A 62 11.64 10.15 -4.94
C PHE A 62 13.02 10.74 -5.24
N GLY A 63 13.33 11.85 -4.58
CA GLY A 63 14.61 12.54 -4.66
C GLY A 63 15.14 12.80 -3.25
N ARG A 64 15.74 13.97 -3.00
CA ARG A 64 16.21 14.33 -1.65
C ARG A 64 15.14 14.11 -0.57
N THR A 65 13.92 14.58 -0.83
CA THR A 65 12.74 14.24 -0.02
C THR A 65 11.90 13.20 -0.74
N MET A 66 11.23 12.34 0.03
CA MET A 66 10.27 11.37 -0.50
C MET A 66 8.84 11.89 -0.30
N LYS A 67 8.06 12.02 -1.37
CA LYS A 67 6.61 12.28 -1.29
C LYS A 67 5.84 11.09 -1.82
N VAL A 68 4.97 10.50 -1.01
CA VAL A 68 4.12 9.36 -1.37
C VAL A 68 2.66 9.75 -1.20
N TYR A 69 1.82 9.31 -2.13
CA TYR A 69 0.37 9.52 -2.09
C TYR A 69 -0.37 8.21 -1.80
N PHE A 70 -1.53 8.34 -1.18
CA PHE A 70 -2.36 7.22 -0.74
C PHE A 70 -3.82 7.38 -1.17
N CYS A 71 -4.50 6.25 -1.26
CA CYS A 71 -5.92 6.13 -1.46
C CYS A 71 -6.53 5.43 -0.24
N THR A 72 -7.47 6.08 0.46
CA THR A 72 -8.16 5.51 1.61
C THR A 72 -9.61 5.20 1.28
N LYS A 73 -9.99 3.92 1.44
CA LYS A 73 -11.39 3.47 1.38
C LYS A 73 -12.09 3.74 2.70
N ASP A 74 -13.26 4.34 2.64
CA ASP A 74 -14.16 4.45 3.79
C ASP A 74 -15.16 3.27 3.79
N PRO A 75 -15.58 2.73 4.94
CA PRO A 75 -16.55 1.63 5.02
C PRO A 75 -17.93 2.03 4.49
N SER A 76 -18.23 3.34 4.44
CA SER A 76 -19.41 3.87 3.76
C SER A 76 -19.32 3.82 2.22
N THR A 77 -18.15 3.47 1.67
CA THR A 77 -17.91 3.39 0.22
C THR A 77 -18.11 1.96 -0.27
N GLY A 78 -19.18 1.75 -1.05
CA GLY A 78 -19.62 0.44 -1.55
C GLY A 78 -20.65 -0.22 -0.63
N MET A 79 -21.33 -1.25 -1.15
CA MET A 79 -22.29 -2.05 -0.37
C MET A 79 -21.81 -3.49 -0.13
N ASN A 80 -20.61 -3.83 -0.62
CA ASN A 80 -20.05 -5.16 -0.48
C ASN A 80 -19.60 -5.47 0.97
N GLU A 81 -20.00 -6.64 1.46
CA GLU A 81 -19.59 -7.22 2.74
C GLU A 81 -18.48 -8.28 2.58
N ASP A 82 -17.99 -8.53 1.37
CA ASP A 82 -16.94 -9.50 1.12
C ASP A 82 -15.66 -9.14 1.89
N LEU A 83 -15.10 -10.16 2.54
CA LEU A 83 -13.81 -10.07 3.21
C LEU A 83 -12.67 -10.08 2.20
N TRP A 84 -11.52 -9.57 2.63
CA TRP A 84 -10.30 -9.69 1.86
C TRP A 84 -9.94 -11.17 1.64
N PRO A 85 -9.48 -11.54 0.43
CA PRO A 85 -9.12 -12.92 0.12
C PRO A 85 -7.82 -13.36 0.79
N ALA A 86 -7.74 -14.62 1.21
CA ALA A 86 -6.51 -15.21 1.75
C ALA A 86 -5.34 -15.13 0.76
N GLY A 87 -4.14 -14.84 1.26
CA GLY A 87 -2.97 -14.64 0.41
C GLY A 87 -1.71 -14.25 1.17
N ASN A 88 -0.75 -13.67 0.45
CA ASN A 88 0.52 -13.18 1.00
C ASN A 88 0.81 -11.76 0.50
N TYR A 89 0.33 -10.76 1.25
CA TYR A 89 0.43 -9.35 0.89
C TYR A 89 0.11 -8.48 2.10
N CYS A 90 0.52 -7.21 2.08
CA CYS A 90 0.10 -6.23 3.08
C CYS A 90 -0.62 -5.03 2.46
N ILE A 91 -1.33 -4.32 3.31
CA ILE A 91 -1.92 -3.01 3.09
C ILE A 91 -1.58 -2.11 4.27
N PHE A 92 -1.83 -0.81 4.16
CA PHE A 92 -1.68 0.06 5.32
C PHE A 92 -2.92 -0.02 6.20
N GLN A 93 -2.69 -0.07 7.51
CA GLN A 93 -3.77 0.01 8.48
C GLN A 93 -4.45 1.38 8.38
N HIS A 94 -5.77 1.40 8.52
CA HIS A 94 -6.51 2.63 8.71
C HIS A 94 -7.48 2.47 9.89
N GLY A 95 -7.46 3.43 10.82
CA GLY A 95 -8.21 3.33 12.06
C GLY A 95 -7.53 2.44 13.11
N LEU A 96 -8.32 1.91 14.04
CA LEU A 96 -7.81 1.28 15.27
C LEU A 96 -7.34 -0.17 15.07
N SER A 97 -7.84 -0.87 14.04
CA SER A 97 -7.56 -2.29 13.82
C SER A 97 -7.43 -2.61 12.33
N CYS A 98 -6.83 -3.75 12.04
CA CYS A 98 -6.80 -4.29 10.69
C CYS A 98 -8.18 -4.84 10.26
N PRO A 99 -8.46 -4.92 8.95
CA PRO A 99 -9.56 -5.73 8.45
C PRO A 99 -9.45 -7.18 8.93
N GLU A 100 -10.56 -7.91 8.92
CA GLU A 100 -10.61 -9.31 9.39
C GLU A 100 -9.55 -10.18 8.69
N GLU A 101 -8.99 -11.13 9.45
CA GLU A 101 -7.91 -12.04 9.05
C GLU A 101 -6.53 -11.42 8.75
N PHE A 102 -6.40 -10.09 8.78
CA PHE A 102 -5.08 -9.47 8.71
C PHE A 102 -4.38 -9.43 10.08
N LEU A 103 -3.09 -9.70 10.05
CA LEU A 103 -2.20 -9.57 11.20
C LEU A 103 -1.57 -8.17 11.22
N PRO A 104 -1.56 -7.47 12.37
CA PRO A 104 -1.01 -6.13 12.47
C PRO A 104 0.51 -6.11 12.57
N GLY A 105 1.11 -4.99 12.17
CA GLY A 105 2.49 -4.65 12.47
C GLY A 105 2.77 -3.17 12.32
N THR A 106 3.93 -2.75 12.78
CA THR A 106 4.37 -1.35 12.80
C THR A 106 5.82 -1.28 12.40
N VAL A 107 6.17 -0.25 11.62
CA VAL A 107 7.54 0.16 11.38
C VAL A 107 7.72 1.60 11.83
N HIS A 108 8.82 1.82 12.55
CA HIS A 108 9.31 3.11 12.99
C HIS A 108 10.54 3.47 12.17
N TRP A 109 10.51 4.62 11.51
CA TRP A 109 11.64 5.26 10.85
C TRP A 109 12.04 6.50 11.66
N ASP A 110 13.28 6.51 12.11
CA ASP A 110 13.89 7.61 12.85
C ASP A 110 14.36 8.67 11.83
N ASP A 111 13.41 9.34 11.17
CA ASP A 111 13.66 10.35 10.13
C ASP A 111 14.59 11.47 10.63
N GLU A 112 15.14 12.29 9.70
CA GLU A 112 16.14 13.32 9.99
C GLU A 112 15.83 14.19 11.22
N ASP A 113 16.82 14.26 12.12
CA ASP A 113 16.72 14.97 13.39
C ASP A 113 16.88 16.50 13.30
N SER A 114 17.39 17.00 12.18
CA SER A 114 17.78 18.40 11.94
C SER A 114 16.94 19.02 10.81
N HIS A 115 16.46 20.26 10.95
CA HIS A 115 15.71 21.01 9.91
C HIS A 115 14.55 20.27 9.21
N ASN A 116 14.02 19.22 9.83
CA ASN A 116 13.01 18.32 9.30
C ASN A 116 11.81 19.04 8.69
N LYS A 117 11.54 18.78 7.40
CA LYS A 117 10.43 19.34 6.63
C LYS A 117 9.30 18.34 6.38
N ASN A 118 9.18 17.33 7.25
CA ASN A 118 8.06 16.41 7.24
C ASN A 118 6.74 17.17 7.17
N SER A 119 5.88 16.71 6.26
CA SER A 119 4.58 17.31 6.06
C SER A 119 3.61 16.28 5.53
N TYR A 120 2.33 16.49 5.74
CA TYR A 120 1.30 15.61 5.22
C TYR A 120 0.00 16.38 4.98
N GLY A 121 -0.88 15.77 4.20
CA GLY A 121 -2.22 16.29 3.97
C GLY A 121 -3.22 15.18 3.68
N GLY A 122 -4.49 15.44 4.00
CA GLY A 122 -5.57 14.48 3.83
C GLY A 122 -5.67 13.44 4.95
N VAL A 123 -6.34 12.33 4.65
CA VAL A 123 -6.59 11.22 5.58
C VAL A 123 -5.52 10.15 5.38
N LEU A 124 -4.53 10.11 6.25
CA LEU A 124 -3.40 9.18 6.17
C LEU A 124 -3.71 7.79 6.74
N PRO A 125 -2.92 6.75 6.42
CA PRO A 125 -2.95 5.50 7.16
C PRO A 125 -2.61 5.73 8.64
N THR A 126 -2.92 4.75 9.49
CA THR A 126 -2.63 4.83 10.92
C THR A 126 -1.12 4.90 11.15
N GLY A 127 -0.70 5.92 11.89
CA GLY A 127 0.71 6.21 12.10
C GLY A 127 0.94 7.53 12.84
N SER A 128 2.22 7.86 13.02
CA SER A 128 2.72 9.15 13.49
C SER A 128 3.61 9.74 12.40
N TYR A 129 3.40 11.01 12.06
CA TYR A 129 4.03 11.66 10.90
C TYR A 129 4.67 12.99 11.29
N GLY A 130 5.19 13.04 12.52
CA GLY A 130 5.80 14.23 13.12
C GLY A 130 7.27 14.33 12.75
N ARG A 131 8.13 14.36 13.78
CA ARG A 131 9.59 14.29 13.61
C ARG A 131 9.99 12.96 12.96
N ASN A 132 9.60 11.85 13.58
CA ASN A 132 9.83 10.51 13.08
C ASN A 132 8.57 9.97 12.40
N THR A 133 8.72 8.86 11.68
CA THR A 133 7.59 8.13 11.11
C THR A 133 7.29 6.88 11.90
N ASP A 134 6.05 6.73 12.35
CA ASP A 134 5.47 5.42 12.65
C ASP A 134 4.40 5.13 11.62
N ILE A 135 4.41 3.94 11.04
CA ILE A 135 3.38 3.52 10.10
C ILE A 135 2.95 2.08 10.39
N ASN A 136 1.63 1.89 10.45
CA ASN A 136 1.03 0.61 10.74
C ASN A 136 0.57 -0.11 9.47
N TYR A 137 0.73 -1.42 9.49
CA TYR A 137 0.42 -2.33 8.41
C TYR A 137 -0.52 -3.41 8.86
N CYS A 138 -1.22 -3.95 7.88
CA CYS A 138 -2.04 -5.14 7.99
C CYS A 138 -1.53 -6.10 6.93
N CYS A 139 -1.05 -7.28 7.33
CA CYS A 139 -0.57 -8.32 6.41
C CYS A 139 -1.39 -9.61 6.47
N ARG A 140 -1.58 -10.24 5.31
CA ARG A 140 -2.05 -11.62 5.15
C ARG A 140 -0.85 -12.54 4.96
N ASP A 141 -0.89 -13.69 5.62
CA ASP A 141 0.08 -14.78 5.47
C ASP A 141 -0.57 -16.16 5.46
N ASP A 142 -1.88 -16.20 5.17
CA ASP A 142 -2.77 -17.34 5.25
C ASP A 142 -3.09 -17.97 3.88
N GLY A 143 -2.38 -17.56 2.82
CA GLY A 143 -2.55 -18.10 1.47
C GLY A 143 -1.29 -18.09 0.61
N SER A 144 -1.30 -18.89 -0.45
CA SER A 144 -0.20 -18.93 -1.43
C SER A 144 -0.27 -17.76 -2.41
N TYR A 145 0.86 -17.09 -2.64
CA TYR A 145 0.98 -16.03 -3.64
C TYR A 145 0.63 -16.48 -5.07
N THR A 146 0.79 -17.77 -5.38
CA THR A 146 0.47 -18.34 -6.71
C THR A 146 -1.02 -18.62 -6.91
N LYS A 147 -1.82 -18.63 -5.84
CA LYS A 147 -3.27 -18.79 -5.94
C LYS A 147 -3.88 -17.42 -6.21
N ALA A 148 -4.31 -17.17 -7.44
CA ALA A 148 -4.84 -15.87 -7.82
C ALA A 148 -6.06 -15.46 -6.97
N ILE A 149 -6.00 -14.27 -6.36
CA ILE A 149 -7.10 -13.67 -5.60
C ILE A 149 -8.02 -12.85 -6.50
N LEU A 150 -9.26 -12.64 -6.04
CA LEU A 150 -10.23 -11.77 -6.70
C LEU A 150 -10.23 -10.41 -6.02
N LEU A 151 -9.90 -9.37 -6.78
CA LEU A 151 -10.01 -7.96 -6.40
C LEU A 151 -10.56 -7.19 -7.61
N PRO A 152 -11.04 -5.95 -7.45
CA PRO A 152 -11.50 -5.14 -8.56
C PRO A 152 -10.41 -4.94 -9.62
N THR A 153 -10.76 -5.16 -10.88
CA THR A 153 -9.81 -5.13 -12.01
C THR A 153 -10.05 -3.97 -12.98
N SER A 154 -10.93 -3.03 -12.64
CA SER A 154 -11.29 -1.92 -13.52
C SER A 154 -10.26 -0.79 -13.53
N GLN A 155 -9.40 -0.72 -12.51
CA GLN A 155 -8.36 0.31 -12.37
C GLN A 155 -7.10 -0.29 -11.76
N PRO A 156 -5.92 0.28 -12.04
CA PRO A 156 -4.69 -0.14 -11.38
C PRO A 156 -4.71 0.12 -9.87
N PHE A 157 -3.96 -0.69 -9.12
CA PHE A 157 -3.81 -0.54 -7.68
C PHE A 157 -2.49 -1.14 -7.19
N TYR A 158 -2.17 -0.90 -5.92
CA TYR A 158 -1.02 -1.48 -5.25
C TYR A 158 -1.43 -2.39 -4.09
N LEU A 159 -0.68 -3.48 -3.93
CA LEU A 159 -0.52 -4.15 -2.64
C LEU A 159 0.96 -4.08 -2.26
N LEU A 160 1.25 -4.21 -0.97
CA LEU A 160 2.63 -4.22 -0.47
C LEU A 160 3.13 -5.66 -0.45
N LYS A 161 4.34 -5.89 -0.93
CA LYS A 161 4.96 -7.21 -0.94
C LYS A 161 5.26 -7.64 0.49
N PHE A 162 4.93 -8.87 0.88
CA PHE A 162 5.09 -9.34 2.27
C PHE A 162 6.26 -10.30 2.47
N SER A 163 6.09 -11.60 2.18
CA SER A 163 7.12 -12.62 2.45
C SER A 163 7.41 -13.54 1.27
N SER A 164 6.79 -13.25 0.12
CA SER A 164 6.90 -14.03 -1.11
C SER A 164 6.92 -13.07 -2.31
N PRO A 165 7.10 -13.55 -3.56
CA PRO A 165 6.81 -12.73 -4.74
C PRO A 165 5.37 -12.18 -4.70
N CYS A 166 5.09 -11.15 -5.50
CA CYS A 166 3.76 -10.54 -5.47
C CYS A 166 2.62 -11.55 -5.64
N GLN A 167 1.60 -11.40 -4.78
CA GLN A 167 0.34 -12.14 -4.84
C GLN A 167 -0.27 -12.03 -6.24
N LEU A 168 -0.63 -13.15 -6.88
CA LEU A 168 -1.33 -13.09 -8.15
C LEU A 168 -2.76 -12.57 -7.93
N VAL A 169 -3.21 -11.65 -8.79
CA VAL A 169 -4.59 -11.16 -8.86
C VAL A 169 -5.17 -11.61 -10.19
N LYS A 170 -6.33 -12.27 -10.15
CA LYS A 170 -6.95 -12.79 -11.38
C LYS A 170 -7.36 -11.62 -12.27
N GLY A 171 -6.95 -11.66 -13.54
CA GLY A 171 -7.32 -10.63 -14.51
C GLY A 171 -6.47 -9.36 -14.47
N MET A 172 -5.29 -9.40 -13.85
CA MET A 172 -4.35 -8.28 -13.79
C MET A 172 -2.92 -8.73 -14.15
N TYR A 173 -2.14 -7.85 -14.76
CA TYR A 173 -0.67 -7.94 -14.77
C TYR A 173 -0.12 -7.49 -13.41
N VAL A 174 1.09 -7.95 -13.05
CA VAL A 174 1.79 -7.51 -11.84
C VAL A 174 3.21 -7.08 -12.17
N THR A 175 3.62 -5.92 -11.64
CA THR A 175 4.98 -5.37 -11.74
C THR A 175 5.50 -5.06 -10.35
N GLU A 176 6.70 -5.56 -10.01
CA GLU A 176 7.36 -5.23 -8.76
C GLU A 176 8.03 -3.85 -8.86
N GLU A 177 7.76 -2.97 -7.90
CA GLU A 177 8.34 -1.64 -7.80
C GLU A 177 8.90 -1.42 -6.40
N THR A 178 10.20 -1.19 -6.32
CA THR A 178 10.89 -0.88 -5.07
C THR A 178 11.12 0.62 -4.97
N VAL A 179 10.72 1.19 -3.83
CA VAL A 179 11.18 2.50 -3.37
C VAL A 179 12.31 2.25 -2.38
N HIS A 180 13.49 2.75 -2.70
CA HIS A 180 14.61 2.77 -1.77
C HIS A 180 14.70 4.16 -1.16
N PHE A 181 14.80 4.23 0.16
CA PHE A 181 15.10 5.49 0.82
C PHE A 181 16.08 5.30 1.97
N ASP A 182 16.96 6.27 2.05
CA ASP A 182 18.06 6.39 2.99
C ASP A 182 17.54 7.13 4.23
N ASP A 183 17.50 6.42 5.34
CA ASP A 183 17.01 6.92 6.63
C ASP A 183 18.21 7.38 7.49
N GLU A 184 17.97 8.05 8.62
CA GLU A 184 19.04 8.68 9.42
C GLU A 184 20.25 7.73 9.67
N ASP A 185 21.46 8.19 9.34
CA ASP A 185 22.70 7.41 9.46
C ASP A 185 23.29 7.43 10.89
N SER A 186 22.84 8.38 11.72
CA SER A 186 23.45 8.67 13.03
C SER A 186 22.50 8.39 14.20
N ASN A 187 22.91 7.53 15.14
CA ASN A 187 22.08 7.08 16.28
C ASN A 187 20.68 6.53 15.91
N ASN A 188 20.53 6.01 14.68
CA ASN A 188 19.30 5.47 14.14
C ASN A 188 18.58 4.50 15.10
N LYS A 189 17.31 4.80 15.41
CA LYS A 189 16.44 4.00 16.28
C LYS A 189 15.31 3.27 15.54
N ASN A 190 15.53 2.96 14.26
CA ASN A 190 14.60 2.19 13.45
C ASN A 190 14.14 0.93 14.19
N SER A 191 12.83 0.76 14.22
CA SER A 191 12.21 -0.34 14.93
C SER A 191 11.06 -0.93 14.13
N ALA A 192 10.78 -2.21 14.37
CA ALA A 192 9.67 -2.88 13.73
C ALA A 192 9.10 -3.94 14.68
N SER A 193 7.80 -4.14 14.58
CA SER A 193 7.03 -5.11 15.36
C SER A 193 5.90 -5.71 14.53
N GLY A 194 5.47 -6.92 14.86
CA GLY A 194 4.38 -7.61 14.16
C GLY A 194 4.71 -7.92 12.70
N LYS A 195 3.68 -7.88 11.84
CA LYS A 195 3.78 -8.21 10.41
C LYS A 195 3.84 -6.94 9.58
N HIS A 196 4.90 -6.79 8.79
CA HIS A 196 5.14 -5.62 7.95
C HIS A 196 5.71 -6.01 6.59
N PRO A 197 5.63 -5.14 5.57
CA PRO A 197 6.12 -5.42 4.21
C PRO A 197 7.59 -5.87 4.14
N MET A 198 7.93 -6.53 3.04
CA MET A 198 9.29 -6.93 2.70
C MET A 198 10.18 -5.70 2.52
N GLY A 199 11.39 -5.78 3.06
CA GLY A 199 12.42 -4.74 2.90
C GLY A 199 12.22 -3.51 3.78
N THR A 200 11.21 -3.50 4.66
CA THR A 200 11.09 -2.53 5.76
C THR A 200 11.58 -3.12 7.08
N GLY A 201 12.05 -2.27 7.99
CA GLY A 201 12.21 -2.64 9.40
C GLY A 201 13.43 -1.97 10.05
N LYS A 202 14.17 -2.73 10.86
CA LYS A 202 15.31 -2.25 11.65
C LYS A 202 16.60 -1.98 10.86
N VAL A 203 16.51 -2.01 9.54
CA VAL A 203 17.66 -1.72 8.67
C VAL A 203 17.84 -0.19 8.58
N PRO A 204 19.05 0.32 8.27
CA PRO A 204 19.25 1.74 8.00
C PRO A 204 18.44 2.14 6.77
N ASP A 205 18.81 1.65 5.59
CA ASP A 205 18.10 1.94 4.35
C ASP A 205 16.86 1.05 4.19
N GLN A 206 15.75 1.67 3.83
CA GLN A 206 14.49 0.97 3.62
C GLN A 206 14.32 0.63 2.14
N ASN A 207 13.90 -0.60 1.86
CA ASN A 207 13.51 -1.04 0.53
C ASN A 207 12.03 -1.36 0.55
N PHE A 208 11.20 -0.34 0.38
CA PHE A 208 9.75 -0.50 0.39
C PHE A 208 9.29 -1.15 -0.92
N MET A 209 9.05 -2.47 -0.87
CA MET A 209 8.72 -3.28 -2.04
C MET A 209 7.21 -3.34 -2.29
N ASN A 210 6.80 -2.95 -3.49
CA ASN A 210 5.40 -2.80 -3.87
C ASN A 210 5.04 -3.67 -5.08
N CYS A 211 3.79 -4.09 -5.14
CA CYS A 211 3.20 -4.86 -6.22
C CYS A 211 2.20 -3.96 -6.96
N TYR A 212 2.56 -3.46 -8.13
CA TYR A 212 1.67 -2.71 -9.00
C TYR A 212 0.84 -3.67 -9.85
N TYR A 213 -0.48 -3.58 -9.75
CA TYR A 213 -1.41 -4.36 -10.56
C TYR A 213 -2.08 -3.48 -11.60
N SER A 214 -2.08 -3.90 -12.86
CA SER A 214 -2.77 -3.21 -13.95
C SER A 214 -3.73 -4.15 -14.70
N PRO A 215 -4.86 -3.65 -15.21
CA PRO A 215 -5.81 -4.47 -15.99
C PRO A 215 -5.14 -5.13 -17.19
N LEU A 216 -5.57 -6.37 -17.52
CA LEU A 216 -5.18 -7.07 -18.75
C LEU A 216 -5.68 -6.36 -20.02
#